data_AF-A0A933IAL7-F1
#
_entry.id   AF-A0A933IAL7-F1
#
_cell.length_a   1.000
_cell.length_b   1.000
_cell.length_c   1.000
_cell.angle_alpha   90.00
_cell.angle_beta   90.00
_cell.angle_gamma   90.00
#
_symmetry.space_group_name_H-M   'P 1'
#
loop_
_entity.id
_entity.type
_entity.pdbx_description
1 polymer ?
#
loop_
_entity_poly.entity_id
_entity_poly.type
_entity_poly.pdbx_seq_one_letter_code
_entity_poly.pdbx_strand_id
1 'polypeptide(L)' 'MDKRQRDEFKKRIKSSIIGLMTFIDALPASQTTKIISGQLLRSGTSMGANYFEAIAASSKKDFINF' A
#
# COMPACT_ATOMS: atom_id res chain seq x y z
N MET A 1 -18.46 -0.65 8.91
CA MET A 1 -17.64 -1.81 8.51
C MET A 1 -17.47 -2.71 9.71
N ASP A 2 -17.84 -3.98 9.63
CA ASP A 2 -17.63 -4.92 10.73
C ASP A 2 -16.12 -5.22 10.93
N LYS A 3 -15.75 -5.86 12.05
CA LYS A 3 -14.35 -6.18 12.37
C LYS A 3 -13.70 -7.10 11.32
N ARG A 4 -14.42 -8.12 10.86
CA ARG A 4 -13.96 -9.08 9.83
C ARG A 4 -13.67 -8.37 8.51
N GLN A 5 -14.52 -7.44 8.10
CA GLN A 5 -14.30 -6.63 6.89
C GLN A 5 -13.03 -5.78 6.98
N ARG A 6 -12.73 -5.18 8.14
CA ARG A 6 -11.47 -4.44 8.37
C ARG A 6 -10.25 -5.35 8.30
N ASP A 7 -10.32 -6.50 8.96
CA ASP A 7 -9.21 -7.46 8.98
C ASP A 7 -8.93 -8.02 7.57
N GLU A 8 -9.97 -8.33 6.80
CA GLU A 8 -9.84 -8.74 5.39
C GLU A 8 -9.25 -7.64 4.51
N PHE A 9 -9.67 -6.39 4.68
CA PHE A 9 -9.11 -5.28 3.92
C PHE A 9 -7.62 -5.05 4.24
N LYS A 10 -7.24 -5.10 5.52
CA LYS A 10 -5.84 -5.03 5.94
C LYS A 10 -4.99 -6.16 5.35
N LYS A 11 -5.52 -7.39 5.32
CA LYS A 11 -4.85 -8.52 4.66
C LYS A 11 -4.66 -8.29 3.16
N ARG A 12 -5.67 -7.75 2.46
CA ARG A 12 -5.60 -7.45 1.03
C ARG A 12 -4.53 -6.41 0.73
N ILE A 13 -4.47 -5.31 1.49
CA ILE A 13 -3.40 -4.30 1.35
C ILE A 13 -2.03 -4.95 1.50
N LYS A 14 -1.83 -5.74 2.56
CA LYS A 14 -0.56 -6.44 2.80
C LYS A 14 -0.21 -7.36 1.63
N SER A 15 -1.17 -8.16 1.15
CA SER A 15 -0.97 -9.09 0.04
C SER A 15 -0.60 -8.35 -1.25
N SER A 16 -1.26 -7.22 -1.55
CA SER A 16 -0.96 -6.40 -2.73
C SER A 16 0.45 -5.81 -2.67
N ILE A 17 0.88 -5.28 -1.52
CA ILE A 17 2.22 -4.71 -1.34
C ILE A 17 3.30 -5.80 -1.49
N ILE A 18 3.11 -6.96 -0.87
CA ILE A 18 4.05 -8.09 -1.00
C ILE A 18 4.12 -8.56 -2.46
N GLY A 19 2.97 -8.71 -3.13
CA GLY A 19 2.92 -9.10 -4.54
C GLY A 19 3.64 -8.10 -5.44
N LEU A 20 3.49 -6.80 -5.18
CA LEU A 20 4.22 -5.76 -5.90
C LEU A 20 5.74 -5.85 -5.69
N MET A 21 6.19 -6.07 -4.46
CA MET A 21 7.61 -6.26 -4.16
C MET A 21 8.17 -7.47 -4.90
N THR A 22 7.47 -8.61 -4.84
CA THR A 22 7.86 -9.83 -5.57
C THR A 22 7.90 -9.62 -7.08
N PHE A 23 6.95 -8.85 -7.64
CA PHE A 23 6.96 -8.49 -9.06
C PHE A 23 8.19 -7.65 -9.42
N ILE A 24 8.49 -6.63 -8.61
CA ILE A 24 9.63 -5.73 -8.82
C ILE A 24 10.96 -6.47 -8.73
N ASP A 25 11.11 -7.38 -7.76
CA ASP A 25 12.30 -8.19 -7.57
C ASP A 25 12.60 -9.13 -8.75
N ALA A 26 11.56 -9.49 -9.53
CA ALA A 26 11.70 -10.33 -10.72
C ALA A 26 12.09 -9.55 -11.99
N LEU A 27 12.11 -8.21 -11.95
CA LEU A 27 12.42 -7.41 -13.14
C LEU A 27 13.93 -7.37 -13.44
N PRO A 28 14.34 -7.35 -14.72
CA PRO A 28 15.75 -7.24 -15.10
C PRO A 28 16.38 -5.95 -14.56
N ALA A 29 17.61 -6.06 -14.06
CA ALA A 29 18.36 -4.92 -13.50
C ALA A 29 18.81 -3.95 -14.60
N SER A 30 17.94 -3.00 -14.95
CA SER A 30 18.23 -1.87 -15.83
C SER A 30 17.98 -0.54 -15.11
N GLN A 31 18.58 0.55 -15.61
CA GLN A 31 18.34 1.88 -15.06
C GLN A 31 16.85 2.26 -15.13
N THR A 32 16.18 1.94 -16.24
CA THR A 32 14.74 2.15 -16.42
C THR A 32 13.93 1.36 -15.38
N THR A 33 14.23 0.08 -15.22
CA THR A 33 13.60 -0.78 -14.21
C THR A 33 13.77 -0.18 -12.81
N LYS A 34 14.97 0.28 -12.46
CA LYS A 34 15.26 0.86 -11.14
C LYS A 34 14.42 2.10 -10.84
N ILE A 35 14.31 3.02 -11.81
CA ILE A 35 13.52 4.25 -11.67
C ILE A 35 12.04 3.92 -11.50
N ILE A 36 11.50 3.09 -12.39
CA ILE A 36 10.07 2.72 -12.37
C ILE A 36 9.75 1.94 -11.09
N SER A 37 10.60 0.99 -10.70
CA SER A 37 10.43 0.20 -9.48
C SER A 37 10.42 1.08 -8.23
N GLY A 38 11.26 2.11 -8.17
CA GLY A 38 11.23 3.08 -7.07
C GLY A 38 9.90 3.84 -6.98
N GLN A 39 9.35 4.26 -8.13
CA GLN A 39 8.03 4.92 -8.15
C GLN A 39 6.90 3.96 -7.75
N LEU A 40 6.93 2.73 -8.26
CA LEU A 40 5.96 1.70 -7.94
C LEU A 40 6.01 1.31 -6.46
N LEU A 41 7.20 1.08 -5.89
CA LEU A 41 7.33 0.77 -4.46
C LEU A 41 6.73 1.88 -3.62
N ARG A 42 7.09 3.13 -3.89
CA ARG A 42 6.59 4.29 -3.12
C ARG A 42 5.07 4.41 -3.19
N SER A 43 4.48 4.33 -4.39
CA SER A 43 3.02 4.44 -4.56
C SER A 43 2.26 3.21 -4.04
N GLY A 44 2.82 2.02 -4.18
CA GLY A 44 2.23 0.79 -3.66
C GLY A 44 2.22 0.78 -2.13
N THR A 45 3.32 1.17 -1.49
CA THR A 45 3.39 1.21 -0.01
C THR A 45 2.58 2.36 0.58
N SER A 46 2.39 3.48 -0.14
CA SER A 46 1.58 4.60 0.37
C SER A 46 0.12 4.20 0.58
N MET A 47 -0.41 3.23 -0.18
CA MET A 47 -1.74 2.66 0.08
C MET A 47 -1.87 2.12 1.52
N GLY A 48 -0.83 1.45 2.02
CA GLY A 48 -0.80 0.97 3.40
C GLY A 48 -0.66 2.09 4.40
N ALA A 49 0.20 3.07 4.13
CA ALA A 49 0.38 4.24 4.99
C ALA A 49 -0.93 5.01 5.16
N ASN A 50 -1.58 5.39 4.05
CA ASN A 50 -2.87 6.06 4.03
C ASN A 50 -3.94 5.30 4.82
N TYR A 51 -4.02 3.98 4.65
CA TYR A 51 -4.97 3.17 5.41
C TYR A 51 -4.74 3.23 6.92
N PHE A 52 -3.47 3.18 7.37
CA PHE A 52 -3.15 3.29 8.79
C PHE A 52 -3.40 4.69 9.34
N GLU A 53 -3.10 5.74 8.56
CA GLU A 53 -3.40 7.13 8.91
C GLU A 53 -4.91 7.36 9.03
N ALA A 54 -5.70 6.87 8.08
CA ALA A 54 -7.16 6.91 8.13
C ALA A 54 -7.69 6.23 9.40
N ILE A 55 -7.22 5.02 9.74
CA ILE A 55 -7.68 4.33 10.94
C ILE A 55 -7.26 5.02 12.24
N ALA A 56 -6.11 5.71 12.24
CA ALA A 56 -5.63 6.48 13.39
C ALA A 56 -6.28 7.88 13.50
N ALA A 57 -7.09 8.29 12.52
CA ALA A 57 -7.66 9.62 12.45
C ALA A 57 -8.60 9.93 13.63
N SER A 58 -8.45 11.13 14.20
CA SER A 58 -9.23 11.59 15.36
C SER A 58 -10.65 12.06 15.00
N SER A 59 -10.95 12.27 13.71
CA SER A 59 -12.26 12.71 13.26
C SER A 59 -12.65 12.07 11.93
N LYS A 60 -13.95 12.10 11.61
CA LYS A 60 -14.45 11.65 10.28
C LYS A 60 -13.87 12.48 9.14
N LYS A 61 -13.61 13.78 9.36
CA LYS A 61 -13.01 14.65 8.35
C LYS A 61 -11.57 14.24 8.09
N ASP A 62 -10.81 13.98 9.15
CA ASP A 62 -9.42 13.53 9.03
C ASP A 62 -9.36 12.15 8.39
N PHE A 63 -10.28 11.23 8.72
CA PHE A 63 -10.38 9.91 8.09
C PHE A 63 -10.54 9.99 6.57
N ILE A 64 -11.35 10.92 6.05
CA ILE A 64 -11.64 11.04 4.61
C ILE A 64 -10.47 11.67 3.83
N ASN A 65 -9.55 12.37 4.52
CA ASN A 65 -8.40 13.00 3.88
C ASN A 65 -7.27 12.00 3.52
N PHE A 66 -7.39 10.73 3.92
CA PHE A 66 -6.39 9.68 3.72
C PHE A 66 -6.96 8.53 2.88
#